data_AF-A0A7J8N2P5-F1
#
_entry.id   AF-A0A7J8N2P5-F1
#
_cell.length_a   1.000
_cell.length_b   1.000
_cell.length_c   1.000
_cell.angle_alpha   90.00
_cell.angle_beta   90.00
_cell.angle_gamma   90.00
#
_symmetry.space_group_name_H-M   'P 1'
#
loop_
_entity.id
_entity.type
_entity.pdbx_description
1 polymer ?
#
loop_
_entity_poly.entity_id
_entity_poly.type
_entity_poly.pdbx_seq_one_letter_code
_entity_poly.pdbx_strand_id
1 'polypeptide(L)'
;MATASTATTVSLKLLIDTKGKRVLCAEAGKDFVDFLFNVLLLPVGTVIRLLAKEGMVGCLANLYKNVENLGDAYLQPTTNKDTLLKPKYSSSLAADVPLLLPNTESSTTLGFYRCSYGLNSNCRLYYANDPTST
;
A
#
# COMPACT_ATOMS: atom_id res chain seq x y z
N MET A 1 -23.47 14.77 -10.93
CA MET A 1 -22.92 16.13 -10.76
C MET A 1 -21.46 15.95 -10.35
N ALA A 2 -20.52 16.17 -11.26
CA ALA A 2 -19.09 15.95 -10.98
C ALA A 2 -18.64 17.00 -9.97
N THR A 3 -18.30 16.57 -8.76
CA THR A 3 -17.66 17.43 -7.76
C THR A 3 -16.28 17.78 -8.28
N ALA A 4 -16.02 19.07 -8.48
CA ALA A 4 -14.69 19.57 -8.80
C ALA A 4 -13.74 19.16 -7.66
N SER A 5 -12.76 18.32 -7.98
CA SER A 5 -11.66 17.98 -7.06
C SER A 5 -10.90 19.27 -6.77
N THR A 6 -11.12 19.84 -5.59
CA THR A 6 -10.30 20.93 -5.08
C THR A 6 -8.92 20.36 -4.78
N ALA A 7 -7.89 20.86 -5.46
CA ALA A 7 -6.51 20.44 -5.23
C ALA A 7 -6.14 20.73 -3.76
N THR A 8 -6.05 19.69 -2.95
CA THR A 8 -5.67 19.80 -1.54
C THR A 8 -4.19 20.10 -1.48
N THR A 9 -3.82 21.33 -1.08
CA THR A 9 -2.42 21.71 -0.98
C THR A 9 -1.86 21.24 0.34
N VAL A 10 -0.92 20.30 0.29
CA VAL A 10 -0.23 19.76 1.47
C VAL A 10 1.01 20.64 1.76
N SER A 11 1.25 20.98 3.03
CA SER A 11 2.40 21.83 3.42
C SER A 11 3.24 21.18 4.51
N LEU A 12 4.55 21.44 4.47
CA LEU A 12 5.54 20.94 5.41
C LEU A 12 6.55 22.06 5.71
N LYS A 13 6.75 22.39 6.98
CA LYS A 13 7.70 23.43 7.41
C LYS A 13 8.96 22.78 7.95
N LEU A 14 10.11 23.15 7.39
CA LEU A 14 11.41 22.56 7.74
C LEU A 14 12.27 23.58 8.48
N LEU A 15 12.90 23.14 9.57
CA LEU A 15 14.01 23.85 10.20
C LEU A 15 15.31 23.24 9.68
N ILE A 16 16.10 24.01 8.93
CA ILE A 16 17.31 23.52 8.25
C ILE A 16 18.55 24.19 8.83
N ASP A 17 19.52 23.38 9.25
CA ASP A 17 20.88 23.82 9.54
C ASP A 17 21.69 23.81 8.24
N THR A 18 21.85 24.98 7.65
CA THR A 18 22.54 25.14 6.36
C THR A 18 24.05 24.90 6.46
N LYS A 19 24.66 25.17 7.62
CA LYS A 19 26.08 24.92 7.85
C LYS A 19 26.35 23.43 8.01
N GLY A 20 25.52 22.75 8.79
CA GLY A 20 25.58 21.30 8.99
C GLY A 20 24.96 20.47 7.87
N LYS A 21 24.36 21.10 6.85
CA LYS A 21 23.67 20.48 5.71
C LYS A 21 22.64 19.43 6.13
N ARG A 22 21.83 19.73 7.16
CA ARG A 22 20.86 18.79 7.73
C ARG A 22 19.54 19.46 8.10
N VAL A 23 18.46 18.68 8.04
CA VAL A 23 17.14 19.08 8.57
C VAL A 23 17.12 18.76 10.06
N LEU A 24 16.83 19.76 10.90
CA LEU A 24 16.75 19.60 12.35
C LEU A 24 15.34 19.17 12.78
N CYS A 25 14.31 19.80 12.22
CA CYS A 25 12.92 19.53 12.55
C CYS A 25 12.04 19.65 11.30
N ALA A 26 10.93 18.91 11.28
CA ALA A 26 9.86 19.05 10.32
C ALA A 26 8.53 19.18 11.06
N GLU A 27 7.82 20.28 10.86
CA GLU A 27 6.48 20.54 11.40
C GLU A 27 5.47 20.32 10.27
N ALA A 28 4.46 19.49 10.54
CA ALA A 28 3.48 19.04 9.56
C ALA A 28 2.06 19.22 10.10
N GLY A 29 1.15 19.70 9.24
CA GLY A 29 -0.28 19.72 9.52
C GLY A 29 -0.92 18.34 9.37
N LYS A 30 -2.16 18.20 9.88
CA LYS A 30 -2.95 16.95 9.82
C LYS A 30 -2.99 16.35 8.41
N ASP A 31 -3.23 17.17 7.40
CA ASP A 31 -3.36 16.70 6.01
C ASP A 31 -2.08 16.03 5.48
N PHE A 32 -0.90 16.52 5.88
CA PHE A 32 0.38 15.89 5.52
C PHE A 32 0.57 14.56 6.24
N VAL A 33 0.23 14.51 7.52
CA VAL A 33 0.37 13.31 8.33
C VAL A 33 -0.57 12.22 7.82
N ASP A 34 -1.83 12.56 7.55
CA ASP A 34 -2.81 11.63 6.97
C ASP A 34 -2.36 11.14 5.59
N PHE A 35 -1.85 12.04 4.73
CA PHE A 35 -1.26 11.65 3.45
C PHE A 35 -0.09 10.67 3.63
N LEU A 36 0.83 10.94 4.55
CA LEU A 36 1.98 10.08 4.80
C LEU A 36 1.54 8.69 5.29
N PHE A 37 0.64 8.62 6.27
CA PHE A 37 0.12 7.34 6.74
C PHE A 37 -0.63 6.59 5.65
N ASN A 38 -1.41 7.26 4.81
CA ASN A 38 -2.05 6.65 3.65
C ASN A 38 -1.02 6.03 2.69
N VAL A 39 0.08 6.72 2.41
CA VAL A 39 1.19 6.17 1.59
C VAL A 39 1.83 4.95 2.27
N LEU A 40 2.01 4.97 3.58
CA LEU A 40 2.60 3.86 4.35
C LEU A 40 1.67 2.64 4.45
N LEU A 41 0.35 2.85 4.35
CA LEU A 41 -0.65 1.78 4.30
C LEU A 41 -0.72 1.10 2.93
N LEU A 42 -0.22 1.76 1.87
CA LEU A 42 -0.22 1.15 0.55
C LEU A 42 0.76 -0.04 0.49
N PRO A 43 0.37 -1.13 -0.19
CA PRO A 43 1.32 -2.18 -0.52
C PRO A 43 2.49 -1.59 -1.30
N VAL A 44 3.69 -2.07 -0.97
CA VAL A 44 4.95 -1.61 -1.56
C VAL A 44 4.92 -1.61 -3.09
N GLY A 45 4.32 -2.63 -3.71
CA GLY A 45 4.13 -2.70 -5.17
C GLY A 45 3.32 -1.54 -5.76
N THR A 46 2.31 -1.05 -5.03
CA THR A 46 1.51 0.11 -5.44
C THR A 46 2.33 1.39 -5.39
N VAL A 47 3.08 1.60 -4.30
CA VAL A 47 3.95 2.79 -4.16
C VAL A 47 4.99 2.82 -5.27
N ILE A 48 5.65 1.70 -5.54
CA ILE A 48 6.65 1.61 -6.62
C ILE A 48 6.04 1.95 -7.96
N ARG A 49 4.87 1.39 -8.29
CA ARG A 49 4.18 1.65 -9.56
C ARG A 49 3.80 3.12 -9.74
N LEU A 50 3.41 3.79 -8.65
CA LEU A 50 3.12 5.23 -8.68
C LEU A 50 4.40 6.04 -8.91
N LEU A 51 5.48 5.71 -8.20
CA LEU A 51 6.77 6.41 -8.29
C LEU A 51 7.56 6.09 -9.58
N ALA A 52 7.35 4.93 -10.19
CA ALA A 52 8.04 4.50 -11.40
C ALA A 52 7.83 5.46 -12.58
N LYS A 53 6.68 6.14 -12.62
CA LYS A 53 6.39 7.20 -13.60
C LYS A 53 7.34 8.39 -13.49
N GLU A 54 7.89 8.63 -12.30
CA GLU A 54 8.71 9.79 -11.97
C GLU A 54 10.22 9.48 -11.95
N GLY A 55 10.63 8.32 -12.49
CA GLY A 55 12.05 7.94 -12.56
C GLY A 55 12.60 7.38 -11.26
N MET A 56 11.86 6.47 -10.62
CA MET A 56 12.29 5.78 -9.39
C MET A 56 13.63 5.05 -9.58
N VAL A 57 14.58 5.27 -8.67
CA VAL A 57 15.90 4.64 -8.66
C VAL A 57 16.16 3.96 -7.31
N GLY A 58 16.72 2.75 -7.32
CA GLY A 58 17.16 2.05 -6.10
C GLY A 58 16.81 0.56 -6.07
N CYS A 59 17.06 -0.07 -4.92
CA CYS A 59 16.83 -1.51 -4.73
C CYS A 59 15.37 -1.91 -4.95
N LEU A 60 14.44 -1.02 -4.60
CA LEU A 60 13.02 -1.29 -4.67
C LEU A 60 12.49 -1.26 -6.11
N ALA A 61 13.00 -0.34 -6.94
CA ALA A 61 12.77 -0.34 -8.38
C ALA A 61 13.33 -1.60 -9.04
N ASN A 62 14.53 -2.03 -8.63
CA ASN A 62 15.14 -3.28 -9.11
C ASN A 62 14.31 -4.50 -8.72
N LEU A 63 13.81 -4.56 -7.48
CA LEU A 63 12.94 -5.64 -7.01
C LEU A 63 11.67 -5.72 -7.86
N TYR A 64 11.00 -4.59 -8.10
CA TYR A 64 9.81 -4.54 -8.94
C TYR A 64 10.07 -5.05 -10.36
N LYS A 65 11.16 -4.58 -10.98
CA LYS A 65 11.59 -5.02 -12.31
C LYS A 65 11.94 -6.51 -12.35
N ASN A 66 12.51 -7.07 -11.29
CA ASN A 66 12.78 -8.50 -11.21
C ASN A 66 11.49 -9.31 -11.14
N VAL A 67 10.50 -8.86 -10.35
CA VAL A 67 9.17 -9.49 -10.32
C VAL A 67 8.50 -9.37 -11.69
N GLU A 68 8.62 -8.24 -12.36
CA GLU A 68 8.11 -8.04 -13.72
C GLU A 68 8.77 -8.96 -14.75
N ASN A 69 10.05 -9.27 -14.60
CA ASN A 69 10.79 -10.19 -15.48
C ASN A 69 10.76 -11.66 -15.03
N LEU A 70 10.13 -11.96 -13.88
CA LEU A 70 10.08 -13.32 -13.35
C LEU A 70 9.28 -14.24 -14.28
N GLY A 71 9.87 -15.34 -14.73
CA GLY A 71 9.17 -16.29 -15.60
C GLY A 71 8.03 -17.02 -14.88
N ASP A 72 6.97 -17.36 -15.61
CA ASP A 72 5.76 -18.01 -15.05
C ASP A 72 6.04 -19.36 -14.39
N ALA A 73 7.14 -20.03 -14.78
CA ALA A 73 7.60 -21.29 -14.17
C ALA A 73 7.92 -21.15 -12.66
N TYR A 74 8.19 -19.93 -12.18
CA TYR A 74 8.47 -19.64 -10.77
C TYR A 74 7.22 -19.18 -10.01
N LEU A 75 6.07 -19.07 -10.68
CA LEU A 75 4.80 -18.68 -10.09
C LEU A 75 3.91 -19.91 -9.89
N GLN A 76 2.98 -19.82 -8.93
CA GLN A 76 1.94 -20.83 -8.81
C GLN A 76 1.07 -20.81 -10.08
N PRO A 77 0.67 -21.98 -10.64
CA PRO A 77 -0.06 -22.05 -11.91
C PRO A 77 -1.36 -21.24 -11.97
N THR A 78 -1.98 -20.98 -10.83
CA THR A 78 -3.24 -20.23 -10.70
C THR A 78 -3.04 -18.77 -10.31
N THR A 79 -1.80 -18.33 -10.08
CA THR A 79 -1.50 -16.98 -9.61
C THR A 79 -1.28 -16.04 -10.78
N ASN A 80 -2.12 -15.01 -10.88
CA ASN A 80 -1.90 -13.93 -11.83
C ASN A 80 -0.77 -13.01 -11.33
N LYS A 81 0.29 -12.84 -12.13
CA LYS A 81 1.44 -11.99 -11.84
C LYS A 81 1.07 -10.52 -11.58
N ASP A 82 -0.01 -10.03 -12.17
CA ASP A 82 -0.55 -8.70 -11.88
C ASP A 82 -0.93 -8.54 -10.40
N THR A 83 -1.27 -9.62 -9.68
CA THR A 83 -1.56 -9.50 -8.23
C THR A 83 -0.33 -9.07 -7.42
N LEU A 84 0.88 -9.39 -7.89
CA LEU A 84 2.14 -8.98 -7.27
C LEU A 84 2.59 -7.59 -7.74
N LEU A 85 2.40 -7.28 -9.03
CA LEU A 85 2.80 -6.00 -9.65
C LEU A 85 1.81 -4.87 -9.38
N LYS A 86 0.55 -5.24 -9.15
CA LYS A 86 -0.61 -4.36 -8.99
C LYS A 86 -1.45 -4.82 -7.80
N PRO A 87 -0.86 -4.92 -6.59
CA PRO A 87 -1.57 -5.40 -5.42
C PRO A 87 -2.78 -4.50 -5.14
N LYS A 88 -3.92 -5.15 -4.92
CA LYS A 88 -5.12 -4.45 -4.46
C LYS A 88 -4.93 -4.06 -3.00
N TYR A 89 -5.36 -2.86 -2.66
CA TYR A 89 -5.40 -2.42 -1.26
C TYR A 89 -6.70 -2.95 -0.63
N SER A 90 -6.58 -3.60 0.54
CA SER A 90 -7.74 -3.97 1.36
C SER A 90 -7.91 -2.92 2.45
N SER A 91 -9.00 -2.15 2.37
CA SER A 91 -9.25 -1.02 3.27
C SER A 91 -9.84 -1.43 4.62
N SER A 92 -9.64 -2.68 5.09
CA SER A 92 -10.22 -3.16 6.34
C SER A 92 -9.72 -2.40 7.58
N LEU A 93 -8.55 -1.75 7.48
CA LEU A 93 -7.94 -0.93 8.54
C LEU A 93 -8.26 0.57 8.42
N ALA A 94 -8.87 1.03 7.33
CA ALA A 94 -8.98 2.45 6.99
C ALA A 94 -10.39 2.83 6.52
N ALA A 95 -11.43 2.26 7.15
CA ALA A 95 -12.83 2.52 6.77
C ALA A 95 -13.20 4.03 6.81
N ASP A 96 -12.46 4.86 7.53
CA ASP A 96 -12.77 6.28 7.76
C ASP A 96 -11.70 7.28 7.26
N VAL A 97 -10.65 6.84 6.54
CA VAL A 97 -9.64 7.78 6.02
C VAL A 97 -9.89 8.02 4.53
N PRO A 98 -10.33 9.23 4.13
CA PRO A 98 -10.40 9.60 2.72
C PRO A 98 -9.00 9.45 2.12
N LEU A 99 -8.83 8.48 1.22
CA LEU A 99 -7.58 8.30 0.50
C LEU A 99 -7.34 9.56 -0.34
N LEU A 100 -6.34 10.36 0.03
CA LEU A 100 -5.81 11.46 -0.79
C LEU A 100 -5.05 10.95 -2.04
N LEU A 101 -5.25 9.69 -2.42
CA LEU A 101 -4.50 8.98 -3.46
C LEU A 101 -5.38 8.76 -4.70
N PRO A 102 -4.81 8.86 -5.91
CA PRO A 102 -5.56 8.70 -7.15
C PRO A 102 -6.10 7.27 -7.30
N ASN A 103 -7.36 7.13 -7.74
CA ASN A 103 -8.12 5.89 -8.00
C ASN A 103 -7.30 4.60 -7.93
N THR A 104 -7.03 4.15 -6.70
CA THR A 104 -6.65 2.78 -6.43
C THR A 104 -7.94 2.00 -6.24
N GLU A 105 -8.23 1.09 -7.19
CA GLU A 105 -9.29 0.09 -7.05
C GLU A 105 -9.16 -0.58 -5.68
N SER A 106 -10.11 -0.30 -4.78
CA SER A 106 -10.18 -0.95 -3.49
C SER A 106 -10.70 -2.37 -3.70
N SER A 107 -10.08 -3.37 -3.07
CA SER A 107 -10.71 -4.68 -3.01
C SER A 107 -11.86 -4.61 -2.00
N THR A 108 -12.95 -5.31 -2.34
CA THR A 108 -14.00 -5.65 -1.39
C THR A 108 -13.42 -6.27 -0.12
N THR A 109 -14.14 -6.13 0.99
CA THR A 109 -13.79 -6.70 2.30
C THR A 109 -13.31 -8.14 2.16
N LEU A 110 -12.04 -8.38 2.50
CA LEU A 110 -11.46 -9.72 2.53
C LEU A 110 -12.05 -10.49 3.70
N GLY A 111 -12.92 -11.45 3.39
CA GLY A 111 -13.41 -12.43 4.34
C GLY A 111 -12.29 -13.41 4.66
N PHE A 112 -11.99 -13.62 5.94
CA PHE A 112 -11.05 -14.65 6.36
C PHE A 112 -11.78 -15.68 7.21
N TYR A 113 -11.60 -16.95 6.88
CA TYR A 113 -12.00 -18.04 7.76
C TYR A 113 -10.88 -18.30 8.76
N ARG A 114 -11.22 -18.15 10.05
CA ARG A 114 -10.36 -18.53 11.16
C ARG A 114 -10.90 -19.79 11.80
N CYS A 115 -10.05 -20.81 11.93
CA CYS A 115 -10.38 -21.94 12.79
C CYS A 115 -10.36 -21.47 14.25
N SER A 116 -11.53 -21.45 14.90
CA SER A 116 -11.65 -21.11 16.32
C SER A 116 -11.15 -22.28 17.18
N TYR A 117 -10.43 -21.98 18.25
CA TYR A 117 -9.99 -23.00 19.21
C TYR A 117 -11.20 -23.64 19.89
N GLY A 118 -11.59 -24.83 19.45
CA GLY A 118 -12.39 -25.74 20.27
C GLY A 118 -11.49 -26.39 21.32
N LEU A 119 -11.96 -26.44 22.57
CA LEU A 119 -11.32 -27.02 23.76
C LEU A 119 -10.94 -28.52 23.60
N ASN A 120 -10.03 -28.85 22.67
CA ASN A 120 -9.25 -30.09 22.55
C ASN A 120 -8.46 -30.23 21.24
N SER A 121 -8.39 -29.20 20.39
CA SER A 121 -7.71 -29.30 19.10
C SER A 121 -6.42 -28.47 19.08
N ASN A 122 -5.29 -29.12 18.78
CA ASN A 122 -4.00 -28.48 18.49
C ASN A 122 -4.02 -27.74 17.13
N CYS A 123 -5.12 -27.07 16.80
CA CYS A 123 -5.20 -26.24 15.62
C CYS A 123 -4.26 -25.05 15.81
N ARG A 124 -3.16 -25.02 15.04
CA ARG A 124 -2.39 -23.79 14.88
C ARG A 124 -3.31 -22.74 14.24
N LEU A 125 -3.05 -21.47 14.51
CA LEU A 125 -3.79 -20.35 13.95
C LEU A 125 -3.61 -20.32 12.42
N TYR A 126 -4.44 -21.07 11.70
CA TYR A 126 -4.52 -21.05 10.26
C TYR A 126 -5.63 -20.08 9.84
N TYR A 127 -5.25 -19.18 8.94
CA TYR A 127 -6.17 -18.28 8.26
C TYR A 127 -6.26 -18.75 6.81
N ALA A 128 -7.48 -18.91 6.32
CA ALA A 128 -7.75 -19.16 4.91
C ALA A 128 -8.59 -18.00 4.35
N ASN A 129 -8.32 -17.62 3.11
CA ASN A 129 -9.14 -16.64 2.41
C ASN A 129 -10.52 -17.25 2.14
N ASP A 130 -11.58 -16.45 2.29
CA ASP A 130 -12.92 -16.83 1.84
C ASP A 130 -12.91 -16.95 0.30
N PRO A 131 -13.22 -18.13 -0.26
CA PRO A 131 -13.25 -18.33 -1.71
C PRO A 131 -14.30 -17.46 -2.43
N THR A 132 -15.20 -16.80 -1.71
CA THR A 132 -16.18 -15.85 -2.26
C THR A 132 -15.71 -14.40 -2.25
N SER A 133 -14.54 -14.10 -1.67
CA SER A 133 -14.00 -12.74 -1.58
C SER A 133 -13.16 -12.37 -2.82
N THR A 134 -13.57 -11.29 -3.51
CA THR A 134 -13.01 -10.78 -4.79
C THR A 134 -12.03 -9.61 -4.68
#